data_AF-A0A7Y8ITN3-F1
#
_entry.id   AF-A0A7Y8ITN3-F1
#
_cell.length_a   1.000
_cell.length_b   1.000
_cell.length_c   1.000
_cell.angle_alpha   90.00
_cell.angle_beta   90.00
_cell.angle_gamma   90.00
#
_symmetry.space_group_name_H-M   'P 1'
#
loop_
_entity.id
_entity.type
_entity.pdbx_description
1 polymer ?
#
loop_
_entity_poly.entity_id
_entity_poly.type
_entity_poly.pdbx_seq_one_letter_code
_entity_poly.pdbx_strand_id
1 'polypeptide(L)'
;MTSNEIEKNVRELQYAIIVAELNYEIWWVYKEKNSRKLFVAVLDDYPLYFKTSLHAHFVAMVISLYRLYEPRKDTINLPQLLSLLKKHSRISDQEIKSMESDINSMKPLWKKVSILRNNLFGHRSSKLVDDDVWEKASVTPNQFKKLIDDSKRLLNRMTRLWDRRSHAFNLSATSDTLRLLEDLKRLNEENL
;
A
#
# COMPACT_ATOMS: atom_id res chain seq x y z
N MET A 1 -3.59 24.99 17.36
CA MET A 1 -3.11 23.74 16.71
C MET A 1 -2.18 24.15 15.59
N THR A 2 -0.95 23.67 15.64
CA THR A 2 0.21 24.27 14.98
C THR A 2 0.59 23.51 13.70
N SER A 3 1.30 24.20 12.80
CA SER A 3 1.90 23.63 11.58
C SER A 3 2.57 22.25 11.81
N ASN A 4 3.12 22.03 13.00
CA ASN A 4 3.76 20.79 13.43
C ASN A 4 2.82 19.56 13.41
N GLU A 5 1.54 19.73 13.77
CA GLU A 5 0.56 18.63 13.73
C GLU A 5 0.26 18.20 12.28
N ILE A 6 0.05 19.15 11.38
CA ILE A 6 -0.18 18.87 9.95
C ILE A 6 1.05 18.20 9.36
N GLU A 7 2.25 18.70 9.66
CA GLU A 7 3.50 18.09 9.19
C GLU A 7 3.66 16.65 9.66
N LYS A 8 3.38 16.38 10.94
CA LYS A 8 3.39 15.00 11.48
C LYS A 8 2.42 14.10 10.72
N ASN A 9 1.18 14.55 10.52
CA ASN A 9 0.18 13.78 9.77
C ASN A 9 0.65 13.49 8.33
N VAL A 10 1.22 14.48 7.66
CA VAL A 10 1.76 14.33 6.30
C VAL A 10 2.87 13.27 6.26
N ARG A 11 3.84 13.33 7.18
CA ARG A 11 4.94 12.35 7.24
C ARG A 11 4.44 10.93 7.49
N GLU A 12 3.49 10.77 8.40
CA GLU A 12 2.88 9.48 8.72
C GLU A 12 2.10 8.89 7.53
N LEU A 13 1.40 9.73 6.77
CA LEU A 13 0.68 9.31 5.57
C LEU A 13 1.64 9.00 4.41
N GLN A 14 2.70 9.78 4.23
CA GLN A 14 3.77 9.47 3.27
C GLN A 14 4.39 8.10 3.59
N TYR A 15 4.74 7.86 4.85
CA TYR A 15 5.29 6.58 5.28
C TYR A 15 4.33 5.42 4.99
N ALA A 16 3.04 5.55 5.34
CA ALA A 16 2.05 4.52 5.05
C ALA A 16 1.90 4.23 3.54
N ILE A 17 1.95 5.26 2.68
CA ILE A 17 1.93 5.08 1.22
C ILE A 17 3.19 4.37 0.72
N ILE A 18 4.37 4.77 1.22
CA ILE A 18 5.65 4.13 0.85
C ILE A 18 5.65 2.66 1.25
N VAL A 19 5.25 2.34 2.50
CA VAL A 19 5.18 0.95 2.96
C VAL A 19 4.17 0.15 2.12
N ALA A 20 3.01 0.73 1.81
CA ALA A 20 2.04 0.07 0.93
C ALA A 20 2.61 -0.25 -0.44
N GLU A 21 3.34 0.70 -1.05
CA GLU A 21 3.94 0.52 -2.37
C GLU A 21 5.06 -0.50 -2.40
N LEU A 22 6.05 -0.37 -1.52
CA LEU A 22 7.20 -1.29 -1.52
C LEU A 22 6.75 -2.73 -1.30
N ASN A 23 5.78 -2.95 -0.40
CA ASN A 23 5.23 -4.27 -0.17
C ASN A 23 4.35 -4.77 -1.33
N TYR A 24 3.61 -3.88 -2.00
CA TYR A 24 2.89 -4.23 -3.23
C TYR A 24 3.87 -4.70 -4.31
N GLU A 25 4.97 -3.98 -4.52
CA GLU A 25 5.96 -4.29 -5.55
C GLU A 25 6.64 -5.65 -5.31
N ILE A 26 7.12 -5.91 -4.08
CA ILE A 26 7.74 -7.20 -3.74
C ILE A 26 6.73 -8.35 -3.94
N TRP A 27 5.52 -8.18 -3.41
CA TRP A 27 4.45 -9.16 -3.56
C TRP A 27 4.12 -9.41 -5.04
N TRP A 28 4.11 -8.36 -5.85
CA TRP A 28 3.80 -8.44 -7.27
C TRP A 28 4.89 -9.17 -8.05
N VAL A 29 6.18 -8.91 -7.77
CA VAL A 29 7.30 -9.64 -8.39
C VAL A 29 7.20 -11.15 -8.14
N TYR A 30 6.84 -11.58 -6.92
CA TYR A 30 6.68 -13.01 -6.61
C TYR A 30 5.46 -13.66 -7.31
N LYS A 31 4.44 -12.88 -7.62
CA LYS A 31 3.14 -13.39 -8.12
C LYS A 31 2.98 -13.26 -9.63
N GLU A 32 3.54 -12.22 -10.24
CA GLU A 32 3.38 -11.90 -11.65
C GLU A 32 3.93 -13.03 -12.52
N LYS A 33 3.20 -13.39 -13.58
CA LYS A 33 3.40 -14.64 -14.32
C LYS A 33 4.77 -14.70 -14.99
N ASN A 34 5.26 -13.60 -15.56
CA ASN A 34 6.55 -13.58 -16.23
C ASN A 34 7.68 -13.73 -15.22
N SER A 35 7.66 -12.93 -14.17
CA SER A 35 8.65 -12.96 -13.08
C SER A 35 8.67 -14.33 -12.40
N ARG A 36 7.50 -14.88 -12.04
CA ARG A 36 7.36 -16.20 -11.42
C ARG A 36 7.92 -17.32 -12.30
N LYS A 37 7.69 -17.28 -13.61
CA LYS A 37 8.23 -18.28 -14.54
C LYS A 37 9.76 -18.24 -14.60
N LEU A 38 10.36 -17.05 -14.54
CA LEU A 38 11.81 -16.88 -14.63
C LEU A 38 12.55 -17.39 -13.39
N PHE A 39 11.90 -17.34 -12.22
CA PHE A 39 12.51 -17.64 -10.92
C PHE A 39 11.85 -18.84 -10.21
N VAL A 40 11.07 -19.68 -10.90
CA VAL A 40 10.32 -20.78 -10.27
C VAL A 40 11.24 -21.71 -9.46
N ALA A 41 12.39 -22.11 -10.01
CA ALA A 41 13.37 -22.95 -9.31
C ALA A 41 13.87 -22.28 -8.03
N VAL A 42 14.26 -21.00 -8.10
CA VAL A 42 14.72 -20.23 -6.92
C VAL A 42 13.64 -20.15 -5.85
N LEU A 43 12.39 -19.91 -6.24
CA LEU A 43 11.26 -19.84 -5.31
C LEU A 43 11.00 -21.20 -4.63
N ASP A 44 11.19 -22.29 -5.38
CA ASP A 44 10.99 -23.66 -4.92
C ASP A 44 12.16 -24.20 -4.07
N ASP A 45 13.36 -23.63 -4.20
CA ASP A 45 14.53 -23.95 -3.35
C ASP A 45 14.39 -23.42 -1.91
N TYR A 46 13.62 -22.33 -1.73
CA TYR A 46 13.35 -21.73 -0.41
C TYR A 46 11.84 -21.57 -0.15
N PRO A 47 11.05 -22.66 -0.21
CA PRO A 47 9.60 -22.57 -0.35
C PRO A 47 8.92 -22.00 0.90
N LEU A 48 9.42 -22.34 2.09
CA LEU A 48 8.90 -21.82 3.36
C LEU A 48 9.17 -20.31 3.52
N TYR A 49 10.36 -19.86 3.11
CA TYR A 49 10.72 -18.44 3.15
C TYR A 49 9.83 -17.64 2.20
N PHE A 50 9.78 -18.01 0.92
CA PHE A 50 9.03 -17.24 -0.07
C PHE A 50 7.52 -17.29 0.14
N LYS A 51 6.95 -18.43 0.57
CA LYS A 51 5.52 -18.51 0.94
C LYS A 51 5.20 -17.57 2.12
N THR A 52 6.05 -17.55 3.13
CA THR A 52 5.88 -16.67 4.30
C THR A 52 6.06 -15.21 3.93
N SER A 53 7.09 -14.88 3.14
CA SER A 53 7.38 -13.52 2.67
C SER A 53 6.26 -12.97 1.80
N LEU A 54 5.73 -13.77 0.86
CA LEU A 54 4.58 -13.40 0.03
C LEU A 54 3.38 -12.99 0.88
N HIS A 55 3.07 -13.78 1.92
CA HIS A 55 1.99 -13.44 2.85
C HIS A 55 2.29 -12.18 3.67
N ALA A 56 3.51 -12.06 4.20
CA ALA A 56 3.92 -10.91 5.01
C ALA A 56 3.82 -9.59 4.24
N HIS A 57 4.33 -9.53 3.00
CA HIS A 57 4.23 -8.35 2.15
C HIS A 57 2.77 -8.01 1.82
N PHE A 58 1.95 -9.01 1.50
CA PHE A 58 0.53 -8.78 1.27
C PHE A 58 -0.17 -8.16 2.48
N VAL A 59 0.06 -8.73 3.67
CA VAL A 59 -0.52 -8.23 4.93
C VAL A 59 -0.04 -6.81 5.23
N ALA A 60 1.25 -6.54 5.09
CA ALA A 60 1.84 -5.22 5.31
C ALA A 60 1.25 -4.16 4.36
N MET A 61 1.08 -4.51 3.08
CA MET A 61 0.40 -3.67 2.09
C MET A 61 -1.05 -3.37 2.51
N VAL A 62 -1.83 -4.40 2.86
CA VAL A 62 -3.25 -4.25 3.23
C VAL A 62 -3.41 -3.39 4.49
N ILE A 63 -2.61 -3.61 5.54
CA ILE A 63 -2.64 -2.79 6.76
C ILE A 63 -2.33 -1.33 6.42
N SER A 64 -1.27 -1.09 5.65
CA SER A 64 -0.80 0.26 5.33
C SER A 64 -1.84 1.03 4.51
N LEU A 65 -2.48 0.38 3.54
CA LEU A 65 -3.58 0.96 2.77
C LEU A 65 -4.82 1.22 3.60
N TYR A 66 -5.20 0.26 4.46
CA TYR A 66 -6.36 0.40 5.33
C TYR A 66 -6.23 1.63 6.25
N ARG A 67 -5.05 1.84 6.84
CA ARG A 67 -4.72 2.98 7.69
C ARG A 67 -5.00 4.33 7.03
N LEU A 68 -4.79 4.46 5.71
CA LEU A 68 -4.98 5.73 4.98
C LEU A 68 -6.44 6.22 4.96
N TYR A 69 -7.41 5.31 5.12
CA TYR A 69 -8.84 5.57 4.95
C TYR A 69 -9.70 5.11 6.14
N GLU A 70 -9.08 4.68 7.25
CA GLU A 70 -9.78 4.27 8.47
C GLU A 70 -10.82 5.34 8.89
N PRO A 71 -12.06 4.96 9.24
CA PRO A 71 -13.13 5.91 9.55
C PRO A 71 -12.97 6.61 10.91
N ARG A 72 -12.08 6.10 11.77
CA ARG A 72 -11.83 6.60 13.12
C ARG A 72 -11.23 8.02 13.09
N LYS A 73 -11.87 8.94 13.83
CA LYS A 73 -11.47 10.35 13.90
C LYS A 73 -10.26 10.61 14.79
N ASP A 74 -9.92 9.65 15.66
CA ASP A 74 -8.78 9.69 16.58
C ASP A 74 -7.51 9.07 15.97
N THR A 75 -7.48 8.89 14.64
CA THR A 75 -6.35 8.28 13.92
C THR A 75 -5.84 9.19 12.80
N ILE A 76 -4.59 8.96 12.39
CA ILE A 76 -3.96 9.66 11.26
C ILE A 76 -4.38 8.99 9.96
N ASN A 77 -5.23 9.66 9.19
CA ASN A 77 -5.75 9.21 7.90
C ASN A 77 -6.01 10.41 6.95
N LEU A 78 -6.21 10.14 5.65
CA LEU A 78 -6.43 11.18 4.64
C LEU A 78 -7.67 12.05 4.93
N PRO A 79 -8.84 11.49 5.34
CA PRO A 79 -9.97 12.31 5.78
C PRO A 79 -9.67 13.25 6.95
N GLN A 80 -8.92 12.79 7.97
CA GLN A 80 -8.54 13.66 9.10
C GLN A 80 -7.54 14.74 8.68
N LEU A 81 -6.58 14.44 7.82
CA LEU A 81 -5.68 15.46 7.27
C LEU A 81 -6.48 16.54 6.53
N LEU A 82 -7.45 16.16 5.69
CA LEU A 82 -8.30 17.12 4.99
C LEU A 82 -9.13 17.99 5.96
N SER A 83 -9.66 17.38 7.02
CA SER A 83 -10.37 18.08 8.10
C SER A 83 -9.47 19.10 8.82
N LEU A 84 -8.22 18.74 9.11
CA LEU A 84 -7.23 19.66 9.70
C LEU A 84 -6.89 20.81 8.75
N LEU A 85 -6.68 20.52 7.47
CA LEU A 85 -6.40 21.53 6.45
C LEU A 85 -7.57 22.51 6.30
N LYS A 86 -8.82 22.02 6.29
CA LYS A 86 -10.03 22.85 6.26
C LYS A 86 -10.11 23.82 7.45
N LYS A 87 -9.68 23.40 8.65
CA LYS A 87 -9.74 24.22 9.86
C LYS A 87 -8.61 25.25 9.98
N HIS A 88 -7.42 24.92 9.45
CA HIS A 88 -6.19 25.64 9.80
C HIS A 88 -5.45 26.25 8.61
N SER A 89 -5.89 26.02 7.37
CA SER A 89 -5.24 26.52 6.17
C SER A 89 -6.17 27.44 5.36
N ARG A 90 -5.59 28.34 4.57
CA ARG A 90 -6.33 29.21 3.63
C ARG A 90 -6.62 28.49 2.30
N ILE A 91 -7.16 27.28 2.39
CA ILE A 91 -7.58 26.50 1.21
C ILE A 91 -9.04 26.85 0.91
N SER A 92 -9.39 27.05 -0.37
CA SER A 92 -10.75 27.40 -0.75
C SER A 92 -11.73 26.25 -0.53
N ASP A 93 -12.99 26.55 -0.26
CA ASP A 93 -14.05 25.54 -0.10
C ASP A 93 -14.21 24.67 -1.36
N GLN A 94 -13.95 25.23 -2.55
CA GLN A 94 -13.98 24.48 -3.80
C GLN A 94 -12.89 23.41 -3.86
N GLU A 95 -11.67 23.73 -3.45
CA GLU A 95 -10.56 22.76 -3.37
C GLU A 95 -10.83 21.69 -2.31
N ILE A 96 -11.36 22.07 -1.14
CA ILE A 96 -11.77 21.11 -0.11
C ILE A 96 -12.83 20.14 -0.65
N LYS A 97 -13.91 20.64 -1.25
CA LYS A 97 -14.97 19.79 -1.84
C LYS A 97 -14.44 18.87 -2.94
N SER A 98 -13.51 19.36 -3.76
CA SER A 98 -12.87 18.54 -4.79
C SER A 98 -12.05 17.40 -4.18
N MET A 99 -11.26 17.66 -3.13
CA MET A 99 -10.52 16.60 -2.42
C MET A 99 -11.44 15.64 -1.64
N GLU A 100 -12.57 16.11 -1.09
CA GLU A 100 -13.59 15.25 -0.50
C GLU A 100 -14.20 14.30 -1.55
N SER A 101 -14.44 14.80 -2.78
CA SER A 101 -14.89 13.99 -3.92
C SER A 101 -13.85 12.93 -4.30
N ASP A 102 -12.57 13.28 -4.35
CA ASP A 102 -11.48 12.35 -4.62
C ASP A 102 -11.48 11.20 -3.59
N ILE A 103 -11.55 11.52 -2.29
CA ILE A 103 -11.65 10.51 -1.21
C ILE A 103 -12.89 9.61 -1.40
N ASN A 104 -14.04 10.20 -1.74
CA ASN A 104 -15.27 9.45 -1.95
C ASN A 104 -15.17 8.51 -3.17
N SER A 105 -14.46 8.92 -4.23
CA SER A 105 -14.23 8.07 -5.41
C SER A 105 -13.37 6.84 -5.09
N MET A 106 -12.46 6.95 -4.11
CA MET A 106 -11.62 5.84 -3.64
C MET A 106 -12.37 4.89 -2.68
N LYS A 107 -13.56 5.29 -2.21
CA LYS A 107 -14.37 4.55 -1.22
C LYS A 107 -14.68 3.10 -1.57
N PRO A 108 -15.07 2.78 -2.81
CA PRO A 108 -15.34 1.40 -3.19
C PRO A 108 -14.10 0.50 -3.03
N LEU A 109 -12.91 1.00 -3.35
CA LEU A 109 -11.67 0.21 -3.25
C LEU A 109 -11.22 0.04 -1.80
N TRP A 110 -11.18 1.10 -0.99
CA TRP A 110 -10.73 0.94 0.40
C TRP A 110 -11.71 0.09 1.23
N LYS A 111 -13.01 0.08 0.90
CA LYS A 111 -13.97 -0.86 1.53
C LYS A 111 -13.57 -2.31 1.31
N LYS A 112 -13.11 -2.67 0.10
CA LYS A 112 -12.60 -4.02 -0.16
C LYS A 112 -11.32 -4.31 0.63
N VAL A 113 -10.43 -3.33 0.78
CA VAL A 113 -9.23 -3.43 1.64
C VAL A 113 -9.62 -3.65 3.11
N SER A 114 -10.67 -2.98 3.60
CA SER A 114 -11.20 -3.18 4.95
C SER A 114 -11.73 -4.60 5.15
N ILE A 115 -12.49 -5.13 4.18
CA ILE A 115 -12.95 -6.53 4.19
C ILE A 115 -11.75 -7.50 4.23
N LEU A 116 -10.73 -7.27 3.40
CA LEU A 116 -9.48 -8.06 3.39
C LEU A 116 -8.82 -8.06 4.76
N ARG A 117 -8.60 -6.88 5.34
CA ARG A 117 -8.00 -6.74 6.66
C ARG A 117 -8.81 -7.52 7.70
N ASN A 118 -10.13 -7.36 7.72
CA ASN A 118 -10.97 -8.07 8.68
C ASN A 118 -10.93 -9.59 8.49
N ASN A 119 -10.81 -10.08 7.26
CA ASN A 119 -10.68 -11.51 7.01
C ASN A 119 -9.29 -12.05 7.37
N LEU A 120 -8.23 -11.32 7.05
CA LEU A 120 -6.85 -11.69 7.39
C LEU A 120 -6.63 -11.84 8.90
N PHE A 121 -7.28 -10.99 9.71
CA PHE A 121 -7.11 -10.98 11.17
C PHE A 121 -8.26 -11.64 11.94
N GLY A 122 -9.48 -11.62 11.41
CA GLY A 122 -10.68 -12.13 12.07
C GLY A 122 -10.97 -13.62 11.81
N HIS A 123 -10.47 -14.18 10.70
CA HIS A 123 -10.70 -15.57 10.32
C HIS A 123 -9.40 -16.39 10.28
N ARG A 124 -8.60 -16.37 11.37
CA ARG A 124 -7.53 -17.36 11.58
C ARG A 124 -8.12 -18.73 11.96
N SER A 125 -8.97 -19.30 11.11
CA SER A 125 -9.38 -20.71 11.24
C SER A 125 -8.30 -21.60 10.62
N SER A 126 -7.35 -22.04 11.46
CA SER A 126 -6.57 -23.30 11.44
C SER A 126 -5.91 -23.85 10.15
N LYS A 127 -6.09 -23.25 8.97
CA LYS A 127 -5.39 -23.62 7.73
C LYS A 127 -4.60 -22.44 7.24
N LEU A 128 -3.32 -22.69 6.94
CA LEU A 128 -2.36 -21.76 6.38
C LEU A 128 -2.91 -21.15 5.08
N VAL A 129 -3.62 -20.02 5.21
CA VAL A 129 -4.02 -19.05 4.17
C VAL A 129 -4.25 -19.74 2.82
N ASP A 130 -5.36 -20.48 2.73
CA ASP A 130 -5.86 -21.03 1.47
C ASP A 130 -6.03 -19.90 0.43
N ASP A 131 -5.99 -20.28 -0.86
CA ASP A 131 -6.35 -19.45 -2.02
C ASP A 131 -7.69 -18.69 -1.85
N ASP A 132 -8.51 -19.14 -0.89
CA ASP A 132 -9.84 -18.66 -0.52
C ASP A 132 -9.89 -17.22 0.04
N VAL A 133 -8.83 -16.71 0.69
CA VAL A 133 -8.80 -15.28 1.14
C VAL A 133 -8.65 -14.32 -0.05
N TRP A 134 -8.01 -14.79 -1.12
CA TRP A 134 -7.73 -14.01 -2.33
C TRP A 134 -8.99 -13.83 -3.19
N GLU A 135 -9.85 -14.84 -3.26
CA GLU A 135 -11.12 -14.79 -4.00
C GLU A 135 -12.17 -13.93 -3.28
N LYS A 136 -12.28 -14.06 -1.96
CA LYS A 136 -13.35 -13.44 -1.14
C LYS A 136 -13.41 -11.91 -1.19
N ALA A 137 -12.31 -11.23 -1.47
CA ALA A 137 -12.31 -9.76 -1.51
C ALA A 137 -12.52 -9.16 -2.89
N SER A 138 -12.35 -9.96 -3.95
CA SER A 138 -12.46 -9.50 -5.34
C SER A 138 -11.67 -8.19 -5.60
N VAL A 139 -10.46 -8.09 -5.04
CA VAL A 139 -9.52 -6.98 -5.30
C VAL A 139 -8.44 -7.48 -6.24
N THR A 140 -8.28 -6.82 -7.38
CA THR A 140 -7.23 -7.15 -8.34
C THR A 140 -5.90 -6.46 -7.98
N PRO A 141 -4.74 -7.00 -8.41
CA PRO A 141 -3.45 -6.32 -8.26
C PRO A 141 -3.47 -4.88 -8.77
N ASN A 142 -4.10 -4.63 -9.93
CA ASN A 142 -4.22 -3.30 -10.51
C ASN A 142 -5.08 -2.36 -9.65
N GLN A 143 -6.06 -2.89 -8.90
CA GLN A 143 -6.85 -2.09 -7.97
C GLN A 143 -6.03 -1.64 -6.76
N PHE A 144 -5.11 -2.46 -6.25
CA PHE A 144 -4.16 -2.02 -5.21
C PHE A 144 -3.25 -0.92 -5.73
N LYS A 145 -2.62 -1.14 -6.90
CA LYS A 145 -1.74 -0.13 -7.51
C LYS A 145 -2.48 1.17 -7.76
N LYS A 146 -3.70 1.10 -8.29
CA LYS A 146 -4.56 2.28 -8.47
C LYS A 146 -4.79 3.01 -7.14
N LEU A 147 -5.15 2.30 -6.07
CA LEU A 147 -5.41 2.94 -4.77
C LEU A 147 -4.15 3.60 -4.19
N ILE A 148 -2.98 2.98 -4.36
CA ILE A 148 -1.68 3.56 -3.99
C ILE A 148 -1.43 4.86 -4.76
N ASP A 149 -1.56 4.82 -6.09
CA ASP A 149 -1.29 5.97 -6.95
C ASP A 149 -2.30 7.11 -6.72
N ASP A 150 -3.57 6.76 -6.52
CA ASP A 150 -4.64 7.68 -6.12
C ASP A 150 -4.29 8.37 -4.78
N SER A 151 -3.80 7.61 -3.79
CA SER A 151 -3.37 8.13 -2.47
C SER A 151 -2.19 9.10 -2.59
N LYS A 152 -1.18 8.75 -3.39
CA LYS A 152 -0.01 9.62 -3.67
C LYS A 152 -0.43 10.96 -4.25
N ARG A 153 -1.28 10.93 -5.29
CA ARG A 153 -1.75 12.14 -5.97
C ARG A 153 -2.56 13.02 -5.02
N LEU A 154 -3.45 12.43 -4.23
CA LEU A 154 -4.24 13.16 -3.25
C LEU A 154 -3.38 13.80 -2.17
N LEU A 155 -2.42 13.06 -1.59
CA LEU A 155 -1.54 13.61 -0.55
C LEU A 155 -0.66 14.74 -1.11
N ASN A 156 -0.09 14.57 -2.29
CA ASN A 156 0.69 15.63 -2.95
C ASN A 156 -0.15 16.85 -3.29
N ARG A 157 -1.42 16.67 -3.65
CA ARG A 157 -2.36 17.78 -3.86
C ARG A 157 -2.60 18.53 -2.54
N MET A 158 -2.87 17.80 -1.45
CA MET A 158 -3.07 18.37 -0.12
C MET A 158 -1.85 19.19 0.32
N THR A 159 -0.64 18.64 0.22
CA THR A 159 0.59 19.35 0.62
C THR A 159 0.87 20.53 -0.29
N ARG A 160 0.68 20.41 -1.61
CA ARG A 160 0.91 21.51 -2.54
C ARG A 160 0.00 22.71 -2.29
N LEU A 161 -1.23 22.47 -1.84
CA LEU A 161 -2.16 23.54 -1.44
C LEU A 161 -1.83 24.13 -0.07
N TRP A 162 -1.31 23.31 0.85
CA TRP A 162 -0.96 23.74 2.20
C TRP A 162 0.35 24.53 2.27
N ASP A 163 1.44 24.00 1.70
CA ASP A 163 2.80 24.51 1.90
C ASP A 163 3.67 24.54 0.63
N ARG A 164 3.04 24.32 -0.55
CA ARG A 164 3.69 24.26 -1.86
C ARG A 164 4.68 23.12 -2.06
N ARG A 165 4.77 22.16 -1.13
CA ARG A 165 5.63 20.97 -1.27
C ARG A 165 4.90 19.80 -1.91
N SER A 166 5.67 18.92 -2.52
CA SER A 166 5.24 17.61 -3.02
C SER A 166 6.32 16.58 -2.73
N HIS A 167 5.92 15.35 -2.46
CA HIS A 167 6.83 14.22 -2.28
C HIS A 167 6.95 13.42 -3.59
N ALA A 168 8.18 13.08 -3.98
CA ALA A 168 8.45 12.45 -5.27
C ALA A 168 7.99 10.98 -5.37
N PHE A 169 7.82 10.27 -4.25
CA PHE A 169 7.48 8.83 -4.21
C PHE A 169 8.26 8.00 -5.25
N ASN A 170 9.59 8.13 -5.21
CA ASN A 170 10.52 7.56 -6.20
C ASN A 170 11.29 6.33 -5.69
N LEU A 171 10.94 5.82 -4.50
CA LEU A 171 11.47 4.55 -4.00
C LEU A 171 10.73 3.40 -4.70
N SER A 172 11.48 2.37 -5.11
CA SER A 172 10.91 1.14 -5.66
C SER A 172 11.72 -0.07 -5.18
N ALA A 173 11.03 -1.08 -4.68
CA ALA A 173 11.58 -2.38 -4.31
C ALA A 173 11.64 -3.35 -5.50
N THR A 174 11.05 -3.00 -6.65
CA THR A 174 10.98 -3.90 -7.82
C THR A 174 12.37 -4.34 -8.28
N SER A 175 13.27 -3.38 -8.54
CA SER A 175 14.63 -3.67 -9.01
C SER A 175 15.45 -4.42 -7.98
N ASP A 176 15.32 -4.09 -6.69
CA ASP A 176 16.03 -4.78 -5.61
C ASP A 176 15.57 -6.23 -5.46
N THR A 177 14.26 -6.47 -5.58
CA THR A 177 13.69 -7.82 -5.51
C THR A 177 14.11 -8.67 -6.70
N LEU A 178 14.13 -8.09 -7.91
CA LEU A 178 14.59 -8.79 -9.11
C LEU A 178 16.08 -9.15 -9.00
N ARG A 179 16.93 -8.20 -8.59
CA ARG A 179 18.36 -8.46 -8.37
C ARG A 179 18.60 -9.56 -7.33
N LEU A 180 17.87 -9.54 -6.23
CA LEU A 180 17.93 -10.61 -5.22
C LEU A 180 17.63 -11.98 -5.83
N LEU A 181 16.58 -12.10 -6.64
CA LEU A 181 16.20 -13.37 -7.27
C LEU A 181 17.20 -13.79 -8.35
N GLU A 182 17.77 -12.85 -9.11
CA GLU A 182 18.84 -13.09 -10.08
C GLU A 182 20.13 -13.58 -9.42
N ASP A 183 20.53 -12.96 -8.31
CA ASP A 183 21.71 -13.36 -7.55
C ASP A 183 21.55 -14.77 -6.96
N LEU A 184 20.37 -15.09 -6.39
CA LEU A 184 20.05 -16.43 -5.91
C LEU A 184 20.05 -17.46 -7.05
N LYS A 185 19.50 -17.09 -8.22
CA LYS A 185 19.49 -17.96 -9.40
C LYS A 185 20.91 -18.31 -9.84
N ARG A 186 21.78 -17.30 -9.97
CA ARG A 186 23.18 -17.48 -10.37
C ARG A 186 23.91 -18.40 -9.39
N LEU A 187 23.71 -18.21 -8.09
CA LEU A 187 24.30 -19.08 -7.07
C LEU A 187 23.83 -20.53 -7.18
N ASN A 188 22.55 -20.76 -7.50
CA ASN A 188 22.04 -22.13 -7.68
C ASN A 188 22.60 -22.80 -8.94
N GLU A 189 22.82 -22.03 -10.01
CA GLU A 189 23.44 -22.52 -11.25
C GLU A 189 24.95 -22.82 -11.09
N GLU A 190 25.67 -22.07 -10.24
CA GLU A 190 27.10 -22.30 -9.96
C GLU A 190 27.38 -23.50 -9.03
N ASN A 191 26.38 -23.97 -8.28
CA ASN A 191 26.48 -25.09 -7.36
C ASN A 191 26.02 -26.44 -7.96
N LEU A 192 25.68 -26.47 -9.26
CA LEU A 192 25.28 -27.65 -10.04
C LEU A 192 26.41 -28.09 -10.99
#